data_AF-A0A100JYP5-F1
#
_entry.id   AF-A0A100JYP5-F1
#
_cell.length_a   1.000
_cell.length_b   1.000
_cell.length_c   1.000
_cell.angle_alpha   90.00
_cell.angle_beta   90.00
_cell.angle_gamma   90.00
#
_symmetry.space_group_name_H-M   'P 1'
#
loop_
_entity.id
_entity.type
_entity.pdbx_description
1 polymer ?
#
loop_
_entity_poly.entity_id
_entity_poly.type
_entity_poly.pdbx_seq_one_letter_code
_entity_poly.pdbx_strand_id
1 'polypeptide(L)'
;MRSSSSWRRWRLSVGSVFGIALLVSCSAAGKDGDAETSGKDRPSASRSSSHVQDPYPGDEKGARALMEELGESGGTGLVRSLRPAAADYHALFQPDFARQAEAFYEGSLWGNSPQPPRPWAKYGQTEMRMWKATTDDIRAWTPVVRANFPGGYAQVKDRFKAGLAVYTWDYTKPGDERGMAYNGLVYVNGHWAFFPKPWYVLRG
;
A
#
# COMPACT_ATOMS: atom_id res chain seq x y z
N MET A 1 49.25 8.56 8.83
CA MET A 1 48.39 9.77 8.78
C MET A 1 47.04 9.41 9.36
N ARG A 2 46.65 10.08 10.46
CA ARG A 2 45.38 9.90 11.16
C ARG A 2 44.31 10.72 10.43
N SER A 3 43.13 10.15 10.18
CA SER A 3 41.93 10.93 9.88
C SER A 3 40.77 10.34 10.65
N SER A 4 40.38 11.06 11.70
CA SER A 4 39.22 10.82 12.55
C SER A 4 38.09 11.74 12.10
N SER A 5 36.97 11.18 11.66
CA SER A 5 35.76 11.95 11.33
C SER A 5 34.74 11.76 12.45
N SER A 6 34.48 12.84 13.18
CA SER A 6 33.56 12.94 14.31
C SER A 6 32.09 12.87 13.87
N TRP A 7 31.31 11.99 14.47
CA TRP A 7 29.84 11.97 14.34
C TRP A 7 29.22 12.61 15.59
N ARG A 8 28.38 13.63 15.37
CA ARG A 8 27.68 14.37 16.42
C ARG A 8 26.50 13.54 16.94
N ARG A 9 26.47 13.30 18.26
CA ARG A 9 25.30 12.77 18.99
C ARG A 9 24.27 13.86 19.16
N TRP A 10 23.01 13.58 18.85
CA TRP A 10 21.87 14.31 19.38
C TRP A 10 21.31 13.54 20.58
N ARG A 11 21.22 14.23 21.73
CA ARG A 11 20.58 13.77 22.95
C ARG A 11 19.13 14.27 23.01
N LEU A 12 18.34 13.45 23.69
CA LEU A 12 16.93 13.56 24.08
C LEU A 12 16.51 14.92 24.67
N SER A 13 15.23 15.24 24.54
CA SER A 13 14.50 15.96 25.58
C SER A 13 13.19 15.24 25.87
N VAL A 14 13.08 14.79 27.11
CA VAL A 14 11.88 14.31 27.79
C VAL A 14 11.25 15.52 28.47
N GLY A 15 9.97 15.77 28.21
CA GLY A 15 9.19 16.77 28.93
C GLY A 15 7.93 16.12 29.50
N SER A 16 7.96 15.81 30.80
CA SER A 16 6.78 15.51 31.62
C SER A 16 6.49 16.73 32.49
N VAL A 17 5.27 17.28 32.45
CA VAL A 17 4.69 18.04 33.57
C VAL A 17 3.18 17.79 33.66
N PHE A 18 2.80 17.17 34.77
CA PHE A 18 1.60 17.31 35.60
C PHE A 18 0.43 18.19 35.13
N GLY A 19 -0.79 17.68 35.38
CA GLY A 19 -1.65 18.33 36.37
C GLY A 19 -3.13 18.51 36.05
N ILE A 20 -3.94 17.90 36.92
CA ILE A 20 -5.22 18.37 37.48
C ILE A 20 -6.50 17.92 36.76
N ALA A 21 -7.21 17.02 37.45
CA ALA A 21 -8.61 16.71 37.29
C ALA A 21 -9.49 17.79 37.94
N LEU A 22 -10.64 18.10 37.31
CA LEU A 22 -11.78 18.72 37.97
C LEU A 22 -13.07 18.17 37.36
N LEU A 23 -13.78 17.39 38.17
CA LEU A 23 -15.18 16.99 38.00
C LEU A 23 -16.05 18.10 38.58
N VAL A 24 -17.05 18.58 37.83
CA VAL A 24 -18.24 19.26 38.37
C VAL A 24 -19.49 18.73 37.66
N SER A 25 -20.54 18.58 38.47
CA SER A 25 -21.75 17.78 38.31
C SER A 25 -22.96 18.58 37.78
N CYS A 26 -23.89 17.85 37.16
CA CYS A 26 -25.36 17.95 37.03
C CYS A 26 -26.17 19.28 37.05
N SER A 27 -27.05 19.33 36.04
CA SER A 27 -28.53 19.51 36.08
C SER A 27 -29.22 20.90 36.16
N ALA A 28 -29.92 21.18 35.05
CA ALA A 28 -31.37 21.42 34.86
C ALA A 28 -32.10 22.72 35.33
N ALA A 29 -32.80 23.28 34.33
CA ALA A 29 -34.13 23.90 34.30
C ALA A 29 -34.36 25.33 34.86
N GLY A 30 -34.88 26.20 33.98
CA GLY A 30 -35.52 27.48 34.34
C GLY A 30 -35.89 28.29 33.09
N LYS A 31 -37.14 28.77 33.04
CA LYS A 31 -37.89 29.31 31.90
C LYS A 31 -37.93 30.86 31.87
N ASP A 32 -38.30 31.36 30.69
CA ASP A 32 -38.97 32.63 30.34
C ASP A 32 -38.16 33.95 30.32
N GLY A 33 -38.33 34.71 29.23
CA GLY A 33 -37.97 36.13 29.16
C GLY A 33 -37.52 36.60 27.76
N ASP A 34 -38.46 37.20 27.03
CA ASP A 34 -38.33 37.84 25.72
C ASP A 34 -37.24 38.93 25.64
N ALA A 35 -36.53 39.02 24.50
CA ALA A 35 -36.18 40.30 23.87
C ALA A 35 -35.52 40.10 22.49
N GLU A 36 -36.20 40.67 21.51
CA GLU A 36 -35.83 40.97 20.13
C GLU A 36 -34.50 41.74 20.00
N THR A 37 -33.62 41.30 19.09
CA THR A 37 -33.04 42.12 17.97
C THR A 37 -31.75 41.53 17.39
N SER A 38 -31.60 41.76 16.08
CA SER A 38 -30.35 41.77 15.32
C SER A 38 -29.84 40.40 14.80
N GLY A 39 -30.49 39.93 13.74
CA GLY A 39 -29.86 39.00 12.80
C GLY A 39 -28.65 39.65 12.14
N LYS A 40 -27.46 39.19 12.53
CA LYS A 40 -26.19 39.47 11.85
C LYS A 40 -25.31 38.22 11.90
N ASP A 41 -25.04 37.68 10.72
CA ASP A 41 -23.89 36.88 10.33
C ASP A 41 -23.43 35.76 11.27
N ARG A 42 -23.78 34.52 10.92
CA ARG A 42 -22.86 33.40 11.09
C ARG A 42 -22.97 32.42 9.93
N PRO A 43 -22.02 32.43 8.98
CA PRO A 43 -21.90 31.31 8.05
C PRO A 43 -21.63 30.05 8.88
N SER A 44 -22.50 29.05 8.69
CA SER A 44 -22.28 27.69 9.13
C SER A 44 -20.92 27.26 8.61
N ALA A 45 -19.93 27.20 9.51
CA ALA A 45 -18.61 26.69 9.22
C ALA A 45 -18.79 25.22 8.83
N SER A 46 -18.92 24.98 7.52
CA SER A 46 -18.63 23.69 6.93
C SER A 46 -17.28 23.27 7.49
N ARG A 47 -17.25 22.17 8.23
CA ARG A 47 -15.98 21.51 8.60
C ARG A 47 -15.29 21.21 7.28
N SER A 48 -14.33 22.05 6.90
CA SER A 48 -13.37 21.75 5.86
C SER A 48 -12.63 20.50 6.34
N SER A 49 -13.04 19.33 5.84
CA SER A 49 -12.23 18.14 5.91
C SER A 49 -10.96 18.46 5.13
N SER A 50 -9.89 18.76 5.86
CA SER A 50 -8.54 18.74 5.33
C SER A 50 -8.36 17.38 4.65
N HIS A 51 -8.42 17.35 3.32
CA HIS A 51 -8.01 16.20 2.52
C HIS A 51 -6.52 16.01 2.80
N VAL A 52 -6.20 15.13 3.75
CA VAL A 52 -4.88 14.53 3.82
C VAL A 52 -4.77 13.74 2.52
N GLN A 53 -3.94 14.23 1.61
CA GLN A 53 -3.70 13.61 0.32
C GLN A 53 -3.16 12.20 0.59
N ASP A 54 -3.83 11.16 0.06
CA ASP A 54 -3.34 9.79 0.14
C ASP A 54 -1.94 9.75 -0.50
N PRO A 55 -0.88 9.32 0.22
CA PRO A 55 0.46 9.23 -0.34
C PRO A 55 0.52 8.27 -1.53
N TYR A 56 -0.40 7.31 -1.61
CA TYR A 56 -0.46 6.28 -2.64
C TYR A 56 -1.86 6.22 -3.27
N PRO A 57 -2.26 7.23 -4.06
CA PRO A 57 -3.55 7.19 -4.76
C PRO A 57 -3.69 5.91 -5.57
N GLY A 58 -4.92 5.41 -5.77
CA GLY A 58 -5.21 4.14 -6.47
C GLY A 58 -4.98 4.16 -7.99
N ASP A 59 -3.94 4.84 -8.44
CA ASP A 59 -3.58 5.05 -9.82
C ASP A 59 -2.09 4.71 -10.06
N GLU A 60 -1.60 5.02 -11.25
CA GLU A 60 -0.22 4.73 -11.64
C GLU A 60 0.81 5.58 -10.89
N LYS A 61 0.44 6.79 -10.47
CA LYS A 61 1.31 7.67 -9.67
C LYS A 61 1.50 7.08 -8.27
N GLY A 62 0.43 6.58 -7.65
CA GLY A 62 0.52 5.90 -6.37
C GLY A 62 1.27 4.57 -6.44
N ALA A 63 1.09 3.79 -7.51
CA ALA A 63 1.89 2.58 -7.74
C ALA A 63 3.39 2.90 -7.77
N ARG A 64 3.79 3.92 -8.54
CA ARG A 64 5.18 4.36 -8.64
C ARG A 64 5.74 4.81 -7.29
N ALA A 65 5.04 5.72 -6.60
CA ALA A 65 5.47 6.22 -5.30
C ALA A 65 5.63 5.09 -4.27
N LEU A 66 4.68 4.15 -4.25
CA LEU A 66 4.73 2.98 -3.37
C LEU A 66 5.93 2.08 -3.69
N MET A 67 6.20 1.80 -4.97
CA MET A 67 7.34 0.97 -5.38
C MET A 67 8.69 1.63 -5.10
N GLU A 68 8.79 2.94 -5.26
CA GLU A 68 10.00 3.69 -4.89
C GLU A 68 10.26 3.56 -3.38
N GLU A 69 9.25 3.77 -2.52
CA GLU A 69 9.42 3.64 -1.06
C GLU A 69 9.71 2.19 -0.62
N LEU A 70 9.07 1.20 -1.24
CA LEU A 70 9.36 -0.22 -1.01
C LEU A 70 10.82 -0.54 -1.33
N GLY A 71 11.40 0.09 -2.35
CA GLY A 71 12.78 -0.09 -2.78
C GLY A 71 13.80 0.44 -1.78
N GLU A 72 13.52 1.58 -1.15
CA GLU A 72 14.46 2.29 -0.27
C GLU A 72 14.60 1.68 1.13
N SER A 73 13.53 1.08 1.67
CA SER A 73 13.33 1.15 3.12
C SER A 73 13.24 -0.16 3.89
N GLY A 74 13.25 -1.34 3.28
CA GLY A 74 13.20 -2.59 4.06
C GLY A 74 12.00 -2.69 5.03
N GLY A 75 10.95 -1.88 4.79
CA GLY A 75 9.94 -1.52 5.77
C GLY A 75 8.93 -2.64 5.96
N THR A 76 9.09 -3.45 6.99
CA THR A 76 8.17 -4.56 7.27
C THR A 76 6.74 -4.09 7.54
N GLY A 77 6.55 -2.87 8.07
CA GLY A 77 5.23 -2.26 8.27
C GLY A 77 4.50 -1.97 6.96
N LEU A 78 5.16 -1.27 6.02
CA LEU A 78 4.61 -0.98 4.70
C LEU A 78 4.32 -2.27 3.92
N VAL A 79 5.24 -3.23 3.95
CA VAL A 79 4.99 -4.54 3.32
C VAL A 79 3.77 -5.22 3.95
N ARG A 80 3.63 -5.20 5.28
CA ARG A 80 2.49 -5.80 5.97
C ARG A 80 1.16 -5.13 5.63
N SER A 81 1.15 -3.83 5.34
CA SER A 81 -0.08 -3.15 4.92
C SER A 81 -0.53 -3.56 3.51
N LEU A 82 0.32 -4.22 2.72
CA LEU A 82 -0.04 -4.76 1.40
C LEU A 82 -0.61 -6.18 1.46
N ARG A 83 -0.81 -6.74 2.66
CA ARG A 83 -1.43 -8.05 2.84
C ARG A 83 -2.88 -7.98 2.30
N PRO A 84 -3.24 -8.77 1.29
CA PRO A 84 -4.60 -8.79 0.80
C PRO A 84 -5.57 -9.37 1.84
N ALA A 85 -6.76 -8.81 1.91
CA ALA A 85 -7.91 -9.41 2.59
C ALA A 85 -8.60 -10.45 1.69
N ALA A 86 -9.45 -11.30 2.28
CA ALA A 86 -10.25 -12.30 1.56
C ALA A 86 -11.00 -11.70 0.35
N ALA A 87 -11.60 -10.53 0.53
CA ALA A 87 -12.34 -9.83 -0.52
C ALA A 87 -11.47 -9.45 -1.73
N ASP A 88 -10.16 -9.26 -1.54
CA ASP A 88 -9.26 -8.88 -2.62
C ASP A 88 -8.90 -10.07 -3.50
N TYR A 89 -8.68 -11.24 -2.90
CA TYR A 89 -8.52 -12.49 -3.65
C TYR A 89 -9.76 -12.76 -4.50
N HIS A 90 -10.95 -12.58 -3.91
CA HIS A 90 -12.22 -12.75 -4.61
C HIS A 90 -12.47 -11.67 -5.68
N ALA A 91 -11.95 -10.46 -5.53
CA ALA A 91 -12.05 -9.43 -6.56
C ALA A 91 -11.08 -9.69 -7.72
N LEU A 92 -9.88 -10.19 -7.45
CA LEU A 92 -8.83 -10.40 -8.45
C LEU A 92 -8.97 -11.71 -9.23
N PHE A 93 -9.38 -12.79 -8.56
CA PHE A 93 -9.34 -14.15 -9.12
C PHE A 93 -10.72 -14.79 -9.25
N GLN A 94 -10.81 -15.76 -10.16
CA GLN A 94 -11.96 -16.66 -10.28
C GLN A 94 -12.17 -17.44 -8.97
N PRO A 95 -13.42 -17.81 -8.61
CA PRO A 95 -13.76 -18.28 -7.27
C PRO A 95 -12.88 -19.41 -6.71
N ASP A 96 -12.59 -20.43 -7.51
CA ASP A 96 -11.79 -21.57 -7.05
C ASP A 96 -10.32 -21.19 -6.81
N PHE A 97 -9.76 -20.38 -7.70
CA PHE A 97 -8.38 -19.93 -7.57
C PHE A 97 -8.22 -18.87 -6.48
N ALA A 98 -9.23 -18.05 -6.23
CA ALA A 98 -9.23 -17.08 -5.13
C ALA A 98 -9.01 -17.77 -3.78
N ARG A 99 -9.75 -18.85 -3.51
CA ARG A 99 -9.59 -19.64 -2.26
C ARG A 99 -8.22 -20.30 -2.18
N GLN A 100 -7.72 -20.86 -3.28
CA GLN A 100 -6.39 -21.48 -3.33
C GLN A 100 -5.28 -20.44 -3.10
N ALA A 101 -5.40 -19.26 -3.73
CA ALA A 101 -4.45 -18.18 -3.60
C ALA A 101 -4.42 -17.63 -2.18
N GLU A 102 -5.59 -17.39 -1.57
CA GLU A 102 -5.69 -16.96 -0.18
C GLU A 102 -4.98 -17.95 0.75
N ALA A 103 -5.33 -19.24 0.68
CA ALA A 103 -4.70 -20.27 1.51
C ALA A 103 -3.18 -20.34 1.31
N PHE A 104 -2.72 -20.30 0.06
CA PHE A 104 -1.30 -20.32 -0.28
C PHE A 104 -0.56 -19.11 0.31
N TYR A 105 -1.05 -17.90 0.06
CA TYR A 105 -0.37 -16.68 0.48
C TYR A 105 -0.42 -16.48 2.00
N GLU A 106 -1.53 -16.83 2.63
CA GLU A 106 -1.64 -16.82 4.09
C GLU A 106 -0.69 -17.84 4.75
N GLY A 107 -0.61 -19.05 4.20
CA GLY A 107 0.28 -20.09 4.72
C GLY A 107 1.77 -19.82 4.48
N SER A 108 2.13 -19.12 3.38
CA SER A 108 3.52 -19.01 2.94
C SER A 108 4.15 -17.62 3.08
N LEU A 109 3.36 -16.54 3.02
CA LEU A 109 3.89 -15.17 2.94
C LEU A 109 3.38 -14.26 4.06
N TRP A 110 2.10 -14.35 4.43
CA TRP A 110 1.45 -13.34 5.26
C TRP A 110 1.17 -13.75 6.69
N GLY A 111 0.71 -14.99 6.92
CA GLY A 111 0.29 -15.49 8.23
C GLY A 111 1.47 -15.67 9.19
N ASN A 112 1.77 -16.92 9.56
CA ASN A 112 2.86 -17.22 10.50
C ASN A 112 4.27 -17.05 9.92
N SER A 113 4.41 -16.41 8.75
CA SER A 113 5.73 -16.21 8.16
C SER A 113 6.52 -15.20 9.01
N PRO A 114 7.70 -15.58 9.54
CA PRO A 114 8.55 -14.65 10.27
C PRO A 114 9.11 -13.54 9.36
N GLN A 115 9.00 -13.70 8.03
CA GLN A 115 9.50 -12.76 7.05
C GLN A 115 8.44 -12.52 5.97
N PRO A 116 7.70 -11.40 6.02
CA PRO A 116 6.79 -11.05 4.93
C PRO A 116 7.59 -10.85 3.62
N PRO A 117 6.91 -10.77 2.46
CA PRO A 117 7.58 -10.54 1.18
C PRO A 117 8.57 -9.36 1.23
N ARG A 118 9.68 -9.47 0.50
CA ARG A 118 10.76 -8.45 0.53
C ARG A 118 10.94 -7.79 -0.84
N PRO A 119 10.02 -6.90 -1.25
CA PRO A 119 10.07 -6.20 -2.52
C PRO A 119 11.07 -5.03 -2.54
N TRP A 120 12.30 -5.29 -2.11
CA TRP A 120 13.31 -4.27 -1.87
C TRP A 120 14.36 -4.25 -2.98
N ALA A 121 14.94 -3.08 -3.24
CA ALA A 121 16.10 -3.00 -4.10
C ALA A 121 17.30 -3.71 -3.47
N LYS A 122 18.13 -4.37 -4.28
CA LYS A 122 19.43 -4.85 -3.82
C LYS A 122 20.46 -3.73 -3.86
N TYR A 123 21.58 -3.92 -3.17
CA TYR A 123 22.70 -2.98 -3.18
C TYR A 123 23.09 -2.57 -4.62
N GLY A 124 23.15 -1.26 -4.85
CA GLY A 124 23.49 -0.66 -6.14
C GLY A 124 22.35 -0.61 -7.15
N GLN A 125 21.17 -1.18 -6.86
CA GLN A 125 19.99 -1.03 -7.69
C GLN A 125 19.24 0.25 -7.31
N THR A 126 19.46 1.32 -8.06
CA THR A 126 18.91 2.66 -7.76
C THR A 126 17.90 3.15 -8.78
N GLU A 127 17.69 2.41 -9.87
CA GLU A 127 16.69 2.72 -10.88
C GLU A 127 15.49 1.77 -10.73
N MET A 128 14.28 2.29 -10.94
CA MET A 128 13.05 1.50 -10.94
C MET A 128 12.38 1.57 -12.31
N ARG A 129 12.12 0.41 -12.90
CA ARG A 129 11.34 0.26 -14.12
C ARG A 129 10.01 -0.39 -13.76
N MET A 130 8.90 0.16 -14.24
CA MET A 130 7.55 -0.32 -13.92
C MET A 130 6.76 -0.53 -15.21
N TRP A 131 5.97 -1.59 -15.22
CA TRP A 131 5.03 -1.90 -16.28
C TRP A 131 3.66 -2.21 -15.69
N LYS A 132 2.62 -1.92 -16.49
CA LYS A 132 1.21 -2.06 -16.13
C LYS A 132 0.48 -2.83 -17.23
N ALA A 133 -0.46 -3.67 -16.83
CA ALA A 133 -1.44 -4.25 -17.74
C ALA A 133 -2.78 -4.41 -17.02
N THR A 134 -3.88 -4.39 -17.77
CA THR A 134 -5.17 -4.80 -17.21
C THR A 134 -5.22 -6.32 -17.07
N THR A 135 -6.07 -6.83 -16.18
CA THR A 135 -6.32 -8.27 -16.10
C THR A 135 -6.93 -8.81 -17.39
N ASP A 136 -7.62 -7.98 -18.18
CA ASP A 136 -8.08 -8.35 -19.52
C ASP A 136 -6.93 -8.55 -20.51
N ASP A 137 -5.93 -7.66 -20.50
CA ASP A 137 -4.71 -7.84 -21.30
C ASP A 137 -3.95 -9.12 -20.89
N ILE A 138 -3.90 -9.41 -19.59
CA ILE A 138 -3.25 -10.60 -19.06
C ILE A 138 -3.99 -11.86 -19.52
N ARG A 139 -5.32 -11.89 -19.39
CA ARG A 139 -6.19 -12.99 -19.85
C ARG A 139 -6.02 -13.26 -21.35
N ALA A 140 -5.95 -12.18 -22.14
CA ALA A 140 -5.71 -12.23 -23.58
C ALA A 140 -4.25 -12.55 -23.95
N TRP A 141 -3.33 -12.47 -22.98
CA TRP A 141 -1.89 -12.68 -23.18
C TRP A 141 -1.31 -11.83 -24.32
N THR A 142 -1.65 -10.54 -24.30
CA THR A 142 -1.30 -9.60 -25.37
C THR A 142 0.22 -9.51 -25.57
N PRO A 143 0.71 -9.05 -26.76
CA PRO A 143 2.14 -8.86 -26.99
C PRO A 143 2.82 -7.98 -25.92
N VAL A 144 2.12 -6.94 -25.43
CA VAL A 144 2.63 -6.04 -24.38
C VAL A 144 2.81 -6.78 -23.06
N VAL A 145 1.86 -7.63 -22.68
CA VAL A 145 2.00 -8.48 -21.47
C VAL A 145 3.16 -9.46 -21.66
N ARG A 146 3.24 -10.14 -22.81
CA ARG A 146 4.34 -11.08 -23.09
C ARG A 146 5.74 -10.47 -23.02
N ALA A 147 5.87 -9.21 -23.42
CA ALA A 147 7.14 -8.51 -23.42
C ALA A 147 7.58 -8.06 -22.01
N ASN A 148 6.63 -7.75 -21.13
CA ASN A 148 6.92 -7.04 -19.88
C ASN A 148 6.57 -7.80 -18.60
N PHE A 149 5.74 -8.85 -18.68
CA PHE A 149 5.33 -9.65 -17.52
C PHE A 149 6.10 -10.97 -17.48
N PRO A 150 6.41 -11.51 -16.28
CA PRO A 150 6.99 -12.83 -16.15
C PRO A 150 6.14 -13.90 -16.85
N GLY A 151 6.78 -14.83 -17.55
CA GLY A 151 6.10 -15.89 -18.31
C GLY A 151 5.15 -16.77 -17.47
N GLY A 152 5.35 -16.82 -16.15
CA GLY A 152 4.43 -17.50 -15.23
C GLY A 152 3.00 -16.97 -15.27
N TYR A 153 2.76 -15.71 -15.64
CA TYR A 153 1.41 -15.18 -15.82
C TYR A 153 0.62 -15.94 -16.90
N ALA A 154 1.29 -16.50 -17.92
CA ALA A 154 0.63 -17.33 -18.94
C ALA A 154 -0.08 -18.56 -18.33
N GLN A 155 0.46 -19.09 -17.23
CA GLN A 155 -0.06 -20.29 -16.55
C GLN A 155 -1.34 -20.01 -15.75
N VAL A 156 -1.54 -18.75 -15.35
CA VAL A 156 -2.64 -18.32 -14.49
C VAL A 156 -3.54 -17.27 -15.15
N LYS A 157 -3.32 -16.95 -16.43
CA LYS A 157 -4.06 -15.88 -17.12
C LYS A 157 -5.58 -16.06 -17.06
N ASP A 158 -6.07 -17.29 -17.18
CA ASP A 158 -7.50 -17.61 -17.18
C ASP A 158 -8.09 -17.68 -15.75
N ARG A 159 -7.25 -17.46 -14.72
CA ARG A 159 -7.66 -17.40 -13.31
C ARG A 159 -8.00 -15.99 -12.86
N PHE A 160 -7.70 -14.96 -13.64
CA PHE A 160 -8.05 -13.58 -13.32
C PHE A 160 -9.51 -13.26 -13.67
N LYS A 161 -10.10 -12.36 -12.89
CA LYS A 161 -11.30 -11.61 -13.28
C LYS A 161 -10.90 -10.37 -14.10
N ALA A 162 -11.83 -9.85 -14.89
CA ALA A 162 -11.63 -8.64 -15.69
C ALA A 162 -11.55 -7.36 -14.84
N GLY A 163 -10.98 -6.29 -15.38
CA GLY A 163 -11.18 -4.92 -14.89
C GLY A 163 -10.19 -4.36 -13.85
N LEU A 164 -9.13 -5.07 -13.47
CA LEU A 164 -8.12 -4.55 -12.53
C LEU A 164 -6.78 -4.30 -13.21
N ALA A 165 -6.03 -3.31 -12.73
CA ALA A 165 -4.65 -3.09 -13.16
C ALA A 165 -3.69 -3.91 -12.30
N VAL A 166 -2.77 -4.61 -12.94
CA VAL A 166 -1.67 -5.33 -12.29
C VAL A 166 -0.37 -4.67 -12.69
N TYR A 167 0.50 -4.44 -11.70
CA TYR A 167 1.82 -3.87 -11.91
C TYR A 167 2.93 -4.89 -11.68
N THR A 168 3.99 -4.75 -12.47
CA THR A 168 5.27 -5.46 -12.35
C THR A 168 6.40 -4.45 -12.44
N TRP A 169 7.50 -4.69 -11.74
CA TRP A 169 8.60 -3.75 -11.70
C TRP A 169 9.93 -4.42 -11.41
N ASP A 170 11.00 -3.76 -11.84
CA ASP A 170 12.37 -4.16 -11.62
C ASP A 170 13.12 -3.03 -10.90
N TYR A 171 13.97 -3.39 -9.93
CA TYR A 171 15.04 -2.49 -9.51
C TYR A 171 16.33 -2.87 -10.24
N THR A 172 16.94 -1.91 -10.91
CA THR A 172 18.13 -2.09 -11.74
C THR A 172 19.27 -1.20 -11.25
N LYS A 173 20.51 -1.58 -11.56
CA LYS A 173 21.62 -0.64 -11.46
C LYS A 173 21.53 0.37 -12.60
N PRO A 174 22.13 1.56 -12.47
CA PRO A 174 22.16 2.52 -13.56
C PRO A 174 22.72 1.92 -14.85
N GLY A 175 21.93 2.01 -15.92
CA GLY A 175 22.29 1.49 -17.25
C GLY A 175 22.08 -0.01 -17.47
N ASP A 176 21.70 -0.78 -16.44
CA ASP A 176 21.34 -2.19 -16.59
C ASP A 176 19.91 -2.34 -17.11
N GLU A 177 19.70 -3.21 -18.09
CA GLU A 177 18.35 -3.48 -18.60
C GLU A 177 17.52 -4.36 -17.66
N ARG A 178 18.15 -5.15 -16.79
CA ARG A 178 17.50 -6.15 -15.93
C ARG A 178 18.03 -6.11 -14.52
N GLY A 179 17.17 -6.46 -13.57
CA GLY A 179 17.54 -6.45 -12.16
C GLY A 179 16.66 -7.35 -11.31
N MET A 180 16.34 -6.90 -10.11
CA MET A 180 15.48 -7.68 -9.21
C MET A 180 14.01 -7.41 -9.54
N ALA A 181 13.32 -8.43 -10.03
CA ALA A 181 11.95 -8.34 -10.52
C ALA A 181 10.91 -8.71 -9.45
N TYR A 182 9.87 -7.89 -9.37
CA TYR A 182 8.70 -8.03 -8.52
C TYR A 182 7.43 -7.81 -9.34
N ASN A 183 6.31 -8.38 -8.90
CA ASN A 183 5.07 -8.38 -9.68
C ASN A 183 3.85 -8.62 -8.79
N GLY A 184 2.68 -8.25 -9.31
CA GLY A 184 1.41 -8.57 -8.65
C GLY A 184 0.95 -7.51 -7.66
N LEU A 185 1.40 -6.26 -7.79
CA LEU A 185 0.81 -5.14 -7.06
C LEU A 185 -0.50 -4.73 -7.76
N VAL A 186 -1.58 -4.59 -6.99
CA VAL A 186 -2.92 -4.27 -7.50
C VAL A 186 -3.59 -3.28 -6.54
N TYR A 187 -4.25 -2.25 -7.06
CA TYR A 187 -5.19 -1.44 -6.28
C TYR A 187 -6.58 -2.06 -6.39
N VAL A 188 -7.13 -2.52 -5.26
CA VAL A 188 -8.36 -3.30 -5.21
C VAL A 188 -9.10 -2.99 -3.91
N ASN A 189 -10.43 -2.93 -3.97
CA ASN A 189 -11.28 -2.61 -2.81
C ASN A 189 -10.79 -1.41 -1.98
N GLY A 190 -10.31 -0.36 -2.65
CA GLY A 190 -9.90 0.90 -2.02
C GLY A 190 -8.50 0.91 -1.38
N HIS A 191 -7.66 -0.11 -1.59
CA HIS A 191 -6.29 -0.13 -1.08
C HIS A 191 -5.32 -0.90 -2.00
N TRP A 192 -4.03 -0.76 -1.72
CA TRP A 192 -2.98 -1.52 -2.40
C TRP A 192 -2.78 -2.89 -1.77
N ALA A 193 -2.80 -3.94 -2.58
CA ALA A 193 -2.60 -5.31 -2.18
C ALA A 193 -1.54 -6.01 -3.06
N PHE A 194 -0.75 -6.90 -2.45
CA PHE A 194 0.38 -7.56 -3.12
C PHE A 194 0.16 -9.07 -3.27
N PHE A 195 0.15 -9.54 -4.52
CA PHE A 195 -0.08 -10.92 -4.95
C PHE A 195 1.15 -11.44 -5.72
N PRO A 196 2.30 -11.65 -5.05
CA PRO A 196 3.54 -11.94 -5.75
C PRO A 196 3.50 -13.32 -6.41
N LYS A 197 3.87 -13.39 -7.69
CA LYS A 197 4.04 -14.63 -8.44
C LYS A 197 2.83 -15.57 -8.34
N PRO A 198 1.64 -15.17 -8.82
CA PRO A 198 0.40 -15.94 -8.64
C PRO A 198 0.47 -17.36 -9.20
N TRP A 199 1.36 -17.64 -10.15
CA TRP A 199 1.59 -19.02 -10.64
C TRP A 199 2.23 -19.96 -9.61
N TYR A 200 2.79 -19.46 -8.50
CA TYR A 200 3.26 -20.33 -7.41
C TYR A 200 2.11 -21.00 -6.66
N VAL A 201 0.91 -20.42 -6.69
CA VAL A 201 -0.31 -21.03 -6.13
C VAL A 201 -0.58 -22.41 -6.75
N LEU A 202 -0.25 -22.61 -8.04
CA LEU A 202 -0.43 -23.89 -8.72
C LEU A 202 0.48 -25.02 -8.21
N ARG A 203 1.48 -24.69 -7.38
CA ARG A 203 2.46 -25.64 -6.83
C ARG A 203 2.19 -25.98 -5.35
N GLY A 204 1.28 -25.25 -4.72
CA GLY A 204 0.94 -25.38 -3.30
C GLY A 204 -0.41 -26.06 -3.08
#